data_AF-A0A938NZ68-F1
#
_entry.id   AF-A0A938NZ68-F1
#
_cell.length_a   1.000
_cell.length_b   1.000
_cell.length_c   1.000
_cell.angle_alpha   90.00
_cell.angle_beta   90.00
_cell.angle_gamma   90.00
#
_symmetry.space_group_name_H-M   'P 1'
#
loop_
_entity.id
_entity.type
_entity.pdbx_description
1 polymer ?
#
loop_
_entity_poly.entity_id
_entity_poly.type
_entity_poly.pdbx_seq_one_letter_code
_entity_poly.pdbx_strand_id
1 'polypeptide(L)'
;MVKYTIIKNGLLLTLDEKSRCGYFTLVIHNDKICEVDFDNRLNNDEIIADTYPGAELIDAGGKLLVPAFLNLNVNSSYSLCKFYTGKLDYSNISEDVSLKLIEKYFIQENNKQDLLWLLKLNYFRALLNGELILNETSNFINKDFFYNNKEISSLGKQIVFFTSYNNSLTNLFIDNRKFHFLGFKEEELINNYSLNSIKKYYSKGINKIFLEILQTPNSANSAKNVFGKSIIRVLNENGILIPESLISNPVYLTKRDIEILINKNVNILFCPSDLMNLSGKEYNYNDYLRGGVNISFGTGITGNSLFDEMKLFASAIHKKAVSYESVIRMACINPARILGVSNLYGSIQKNKSANILFFNINDMRNWIDIPELHSENVSGYIINKLTTKDITDVMLKGEYVVYDGEPLDSDFTLYKETFEKLREISIETGNYRGLKEKQLMDKRVREISRTEPKKKQETKLGGVAYAETKYFDEGQGDFRVIGIKTEEVFTDRLYTETPQEKLEDTITEISDINGGIDLFGQQVVEEIPEYEEDRGRIPRRKKTADIKEKLKEKKPEEIIYKKQKMRFGFSEDESSIPAD
;
A
#
# COMPACT_ATOMS: atom_id res chain seq x y z
N MET A 1 -19.84 29.65 -1.24
CA MET A 1 -19.43 30.38 -0.02
C MET A 1 -17.99 30.00 0.25
N VAL A 2 -17.13 30.97 0.54
CA VAL A 2 -15.77 30.74 1.02
C VAL A 2 -15.87 29.98 2.35
N LYS A 3 -15.29 28.79 2.43
CA LYS A 3 -15.35 27.95 3.63
C LYS A 3 -13.96 27.82 4.24
N TYR A 4 -13.77 28.44 5.40
CA TYR A 4 -12.62 28.17 6.26
C TYR A 4 -12.99 27.05 7.23
N THR A 5 -12.05 26.13 7.44
CA THR A 5 -12.14 25.07 8.45
C THR A 5 -10.90 25.17 9.33
N ILE A 6 -11.09 25.25 10.64
CA ILE A 6 -10.03 25.37 11.63
C ILE A 6 -9.97 24.09 12.44
N ILE A 7 -8.82 23.41 12.46
CA ILE A 7 -8.61 22.21 13.27
C ILE A 7 -7.67 22.56 14.43
N LYS A 8 -8.11 22.33 15.67
CA LYS A 8 -7.33 22.65 16.89
C LYS A 8 -7.22 21.46 17.84
N ASN A 9 -6.36 21.59 18.85
CA ASN A 9 -6.14 20.63 19.95
C ASN A 9 -5.62 19.23 19.57
N GLY A 10 -5.46 18.93 18.28
CA GLY A 10 -4.85 17.68 17.81
C GLY A 10 -3.33 17.73 17.87
N LEU A 11 -2.70 16.59 18.16
CA LEU A 11 -1.25 16.44 18.02
C LEU A 11 -0.94 16.31 16.53
N LEU A 12 -0.13 17.18 15.96
CA LEU A 12 0.26 17.14 14.56
C LEU A 12 1.64 16.54 14.37
N LEU A 13 1.77 15.65 13.38
CA LEU A 13 3.04 15.27 12.78
C LEU A 13 3.08 15.83 11.35
N THR A 14 3.88 16.87 11.10
CA THR A 14 3.79 17.60 9.82
C THR A 14 4.53 16.91 8.67
N LEU A 15 5.63 16.23 8.98
CA LEU A 15 6.63 15.72 8.01
C LEU A 15 7.21 16.79 7.07
N ASP A 16 7.19 18.04 7.50
CA ASP A 16 7.85 19.12 6.78
C ASP A 16 9.38 19.01 6.87
N GLU A 17 10.09 19.95 6.23
CA GLU A 17 11.56 19.96 6.18
C GLU A 17 12.20 20.17 7.56
N LYS A 18 11.45 20.68 8.53
CA LYS A 18 11.91 20.92 9.90
C LYS A 18 11.48 19.82 10.87
N SER A 19 10.83 18.76 10.35
CA SER A 19 10.29 17.66 11.15
C SER A 19 9.45 18.14 12.33
N ARG A 20 8.62 19.16 12.11
CA ARG A 20 7.83 19.77 13.20
C ARG A 20 6.73 18.83 13.67
N CYS A 21 6.59 18.74 15.00
CA CYS A 21 5.56 17.99 15.69
C CYS A 21 5.09 18.76 16.93
N GLY A 22 3.80 18.70 17.24
CA GLY A 22 3.23 19.40 18.39
C GLY A 22 1.73 19.67 18.26
N TYR A 23 1.14 20.26 19.30
CA TYR A 23 -0.24 20.73 19.27
C TYR A 23 -0.26 22.08 18.55
N PHE A 24 -0.71 22.07 17.30
CA PHE A 24 -0.79 23.27 16.44
C PHE A 24 -2.19 23.40 15.85
N THR A 25 -2.58 24.62 15.53
CA THR A 25 -3.84 24.89 14.82
C THR A 25 -3.63 24.87 13.31
N LEU A 26 -4.50 24.16 12.59
CA LEU A 26 -4.55 24.17 11.12
C LEU A 26 -5.67 25.06 10.62
N VAL A 27 -5.36 25.85 9.60
CA VAL A 27 -6.34 26.62 8.84
C VAL A 27 -6.43 26.05 7.44
N ILE A 28 -7.61 25.58 7.07
CA ILE A 28 -7.92 25.06 5.75
C ILE A 28 -8.88 26.03 5.07
N HIS A 29 -8.60 26.37 3.82
CA HIS A 29 -9.50 27.13 2.96
C HIS A 29 -9.85 26.27 1.76
N ASN A 30 -11.12 25.89 1.66
CA ASN A 30 -11.60 24.92 0.67
C ASN A 30 -10.79 23.61 0.74
N ASP A 31 -9.92 23.35 -0.25
CA ASP A 31 -9.15 22.11 -0.38
C ASP A 31 -7.68 22.20 0.06
N LYS A 32 -7.22 23.37 0.54
CA LYS A 32 -5.82 23.65 0.83
C LYS A 32 -5.58 24.09 2.26
N ILE A 33 -4.44 23.71 2.80
CA ILE A 33 -3.91 24.22 4.06
C ILE A 33 -3.38 25.64 3.79
N CYS A 34 -4.01 26.65 4.37
CA CYS A 34 -3.59 28.05 4.26
C CYS A 34 -2.55 28.43 5.30
N GLU A 35 -2.65 27.84 6.49
CA GLU A 35 -1.77 28.12 7.61
C GLU A 35 -1.64 26.89 8.50
N VAL A 36 -0.43 26.70 9.04
CA VAL A 36 -0.17 25.86 10.20
C VAL A 36 0.37 26.82 11.25
N ASP A 37 -0.40 27.09 12.30
CA ASP A 37 -0.07 28.08 13.31
C ASP A 37 0.87 27.47 14.36
N PHE A 38 2.17 27.49 14.04
CA PHE A 38 3.23 26.95 14.90
C PHE A 38 3.43 27.76 16.18
N ASP A 39 3.01 29.02 16.18
CA ASP A 39 3.17 29.94 17.31
C ASP A 39 1.95 29.91 18.26
N ASN A 40 0.93 29.10 17.95
CA ASN A 40 -0.30 28.96 18.73
C ASN A 40 -1.00 30.29 19.04
N ARG A 41 -1.02 31.19 18.04
CA ARG A 41 -1.76 32.47 18.08
C ARG A 41 -3.28 32.26 18.02
N LEU A 42 -3.71 31.19 17.36
CA LEU A 42 -5.09 30.76 17.19
C LEU A 42 -5.48 29.75 18.27
N ASN A 43 -5.22 30.09 19.54
CA ASN A 43 -5.47 29.22 20.70
C ASN A 43 -6.86 29.42 21.35
N ASN A 44 -7.47 30.58 21.14
CA ASN A 44 -8.80 30.96 21.62
C ASN A 44 -9.76 31.14 20.44
N ASP A 45 -10.99 30.67 20.61
CA ASP A 45 -12.08 30.79 19.65
C ASP A 45 -12.44 32.24 19.32
N GLU A 46 -12.28 33.20 20.24
CA GLU A 46 -12.53 34.62 19.97
C GLU A 46 -11.54 35.16 18.91
N ILE A 47 -10.25 34.86 19.06
CA ILE A 47 -9.21 35.25 18.10
C ILE A 47 -9.48 34.59 16.74
N ILE A 48 -9.89 33.33 16.76
CA ILE A 48 -10.25 32.60 15.54
C ILE A 48 -11.47 33.25 14.87
N ALA A 49 -12.52 33.59 15.63
CA ALA A 49 -13.72 34.23 15.10
C ALA A 49 -13.44 35.62 14.52
N ASP A 50 -12.54 36.39 15.14
CA ASP A 50 -12.11 37.69 14.64
C ASP A 50 -11.24 37.56 13.38
N THR A 51 -10.35 36.56 13.32
CA THR A 51 -9.40 36.37 12.20
C THR A 51 -10.04 35.66 11.01
N TYR A 52 -10.89 34.67 11.27
CA TYR A 52 -11.55 33.79 10.30
C TYR A 52 -13.05 33.73 10.60
N PRO A 53 -13.80 34.83 10.36
CA PRO A 53 -15.22 34.89 10.66
C PRO A 53 -16.01 33.83 9.88
N GLY A 54 -16.91 33.13 10.57
CA GLY A 54 -17.75 32.08 10.00
C GLY A 54 -17.02 30.75 9.70
N ALA A 55 -15.79 30.57 10.18
CA ALA A 55 -15.06 29.31 10.00
C ALA A 55 -15.71 28.13 10.75
N GLU A 56 -15.69 26.96 10.14
CA GLU A 56 -16.05 25.70 10.78
C GLU A 56 -14.93 25.29 11.76
N LEU A 57 -15.26 25.09 13.03
CA LEU A 57 -14.28 24.62 14.03
C LEU A 57 -14.37 23.10 14.19
N ILE A 58 -13.21 22.46 14.15
CA ILE A 58 -13.00 21.04 14.42
C ILE A 58 -12.08 20.93 15.64
N ASP A 59 -12.61 20.38 16.72
CA ASP A 59 -11.81 19.99 17.88
C ASP A 59 -11.26 18.57 17.66
N ALA A 60 -9.94 18.47 17.47
CA ALA A 60 -9.24 17.22 17.28
C ALA A 60 -8.52 16.76 18.58
N GLY A 61 -8.98 17.22 19.74
CA GLY A 61 -8.50 16.74 21.04
C GLY A 61 -8.52 15.21 21.13
N GLY A 62 -7.43 14.62 21.60
CA GLY A 62 -7.27 13.15 21.67
C GLY A 62 -7.08 12.49 20.30
N LYS A 63 -6.78 13.26 19.24
CA LYS A 63 -6.38 12.76 17.93
C LYS A 63 -4.94 13.12 17.59
N LEU A 64 -4.29 12.25 16.83
CA LEU A 64 -3.00 12.47 16.18
C LEU A 64 -3.22 12.63 14.67
N LEU A 65 -2.81 13.76 14.12
CA LEU A 65 -2.98 14.12 12.72
C LEU A 65 -1.69 13.87 11.95
N VAL A 66 -1.80 13.14 10.85
CA VAL A 66 -0.68 12.85 9.94
C VAL A 66 -1.07 13.09 8.48
N PRO A 67 -0.13 13.34 7.56
CA PRO A 67 -0.42 13.39 6.13
C PRO A 67 -0.98 12.04 5.65
N ALA A 68 -1.87 12.09 4.67
CA ALA A 68 -2.37 10.88 4.02
C ALA A 68 -1.28 10.04 3.37
N PHE A 69 -1.51 8.73 3.32
CA PHE A 69 -0.60 7.77 2.71
C PHE A 69 -0.76 7.72 1.19
N LEU A 70 0.35 7.48 0.50
CA LEU A 70 0.45 7.32 -0.95
C LEU A 70 0.94 5.90 -1.25
N ASN A 71 0.04 5.05 -1.73
CA ASN A 71 0.34 3.66 -2.06
C ASN A 71 0.70 3.53 -3.54
N LEU A 72 1.98 3.28 -3.85
CA LEU A 72 2.45 3.24 -5.24
C LEU A 72 2.39 1.84 -5.90
N ASN A 73 1.84 0.84 -5.22
CA ASN A 73 1.59 -0.47 -5.81
C ASN A 73 0.37 -1.13 -5.13
N VAL A 74 -0.82 -0.82 -5.65
CA VAL A 74 -2.06 -1.56 -5.34
C VAL A 74 -2.30 -2.53 -6.48
N ASN A 75 -2.28 -3.85 -6.19
CA ASN A 75 -2.67 -4.87 -7.16
C ASN A 75 -4.04 -5.43 -6.80
N SER A 76 -5.09 -4.84 -7.38
CA SER A 76 -6.46 -5.29 -7.19
C SER A 76 -6.77 -6.67 -7.81
N SER A 77 -5.94 -7.16 -8.74
CA SER A 77 -6.25 -8.37 -9.52
C SER A 77 -6.39 -9.62 -8.66
N TYR A 78 -5.67 -9.67 -7.55
CA TYR A 78 -5.61 -10.83 -6.67
C TYR A 78 -6.03 -10.52 -5.23
N SER A 79 -6.65 -9.35 -4.98
CA SER A 79 -6.95 -8.90 -3.62
C SER A 79 -7.93 -9.81 -2.86
N LEU A 80 -8.81 -10.50 -3.58
CA LEU A 80 -9.73 -11.51 -3.05
C LEU A 80 -9.18 -12.94 -3.17
N CYS A 81 -7.95 -13.12 -3.66
CA CYS A 81 -7.37 -14.44 -3.94
C CYS A 81 -6.34 -14.90 -2.91
N LYS A 82 -6.21 -14.19 -1.77
CA LYS A 82 -5.18 -14.46 -0.74
C LYS A 82 -5.21 -15.86 -0.15
N PHE A 83 -6.36 -16.56 -0.22
CA PHE A 83 -6.45 -17.96 0.21
C PHE A 83 -5.74 -18.95 -0.74
N TYR A 84 -5.40 -18.53 -1.95
CA TYR A 84 -4.55 -19.31 -2.87
C TYR A 84 -3.06 -19.02 -2.68
N THR A 85 -2.69 -17.83 -2.22
CA THR A 85 -1.29 -17.37 -2.21
C THR A 85 -0.43 -17.99 -1.11
N GLY A 86 -1.02 -18.65 -0.11
CA GLY A 86 -0.27 -19.16 1.06
C GLY A 86 0.80 -20.23 0.79
N LYS A 87 0.90 -20.74 -0.45
CA LYS A 87 1.98 -21.64 -0.90
C LYS A 87 2.62 -21.21 -2.22
N LEU A 88 2.23 -20.04 -2.73
CA LEU A 88 2.75 -19.53 -3.99
C LEU A 88 3.97 -18.65 -3.73
N ASP A 89 4.85 -18.59 -4.71
CA ASP A 89 6.00 -17.70 -4.77
C ASP A 89 6.01 -16.98 -6.13
N TYR A 90 6.89 -15.99 -6.31
CA TYR A 90 6.97 -15.26 -7.58
C TYR A 90 7.24 -16.13 -8.81
N SER A 91 7.81 -17.33 -8.64
CA SER A 91 8.13 -18.24 -9.74
C SER A 91 6.94 -19.04 -10.23
N ASN A 92 5.91 -19.23 -9.40
CA ASN A 92 4.76 -20.08 -9.72
C ASN A 92 3.40 -19.37 -9.63
N ILE A 93 3.34 -18.14 -9.09
CA ILE A 93 2.08 -17.41 -8.92
C ILE A 93 1.37 -17.16 -10.27
N SER A 94 2.11 -16.81 -11.30
CA SER A 94 1.57 -16.59 -12.66
C SER A 94 1.17 -17.90 -13.35
N GLU A 95 1.64 -19.05 -12.86
CA GLU A 95 1.33 -20.36 -13.41
C GLU A 95 0.13 -21.04 -12.74
N ASP A 96 -0.27 -20.54 -11.56
CA ASP A 96 -1.34 -21.11 -10.76
C ASP A 96 -2.66 -21.18 -11.54
N VAL A 97 -3.24 -22.39 -11.57
CA VAL A 97 -4.44 -22.67 -12.37
C VAL A 97 -5.66 -21.91 -11.81
N SER A 98 -5.78 -21.80 -10.49
CA SER A 98 -6.89 -21.11 -9.85
C SER A 98 -6.85 -19.61 -10.15
N LEU A 99 -5.67 -18.99 -10.04
CA LEU A 99 -5.49 -17.58 -10.38
C LEU A 99 -5.75 -17.31 -11.87
N LYS A 100 -5.28 -18.18 -12.77
CA LYS A 100 -5.57 -18.06 -14.23
C LYS A 100 -7.05 -18.14 -14.56
N LEU A 101 -7.80 -19.01 -13.89
CA LEU A 101 -9.25 -19.12 -14.08
C LEU A 101 -9.96 -17.83 -13.65
N ILE A 102 -9.55 -17.26 -12.51
CA ILE A 102 -10.10 -16.01 -11.98
C ILE A 102 -9.75 -14.83 -12.90
N GLU A 103 -8.51 -14.74 -13.36
CA GLU A 103 -8.08 -13.74 -14.34
C GLU A 103 -8.91 -13.82 -15.62
N LYS A 104 -9.09 -15.03 -16.16
CA LYS A 104 -9.94 -15.26 -17.33
C LYS A 104 -11.39 -14.86 -17.07
N TYR A 105 -11.91 -15.00 -15.86
CA TYR A 105 -13.24 -14.56 -15.51
C TYR A 105 -13.36 -13.04 -15.58
N PHE A 106 -12.47 -12.29 -14.90
CA PHE A 106 -12.59 -10.83 -14.83
C PHE A 106 -12.30 -10.10 -16.14
N ILE A 107 -11.49 -10.68 -17.03
CA ILE A 107 -11.17 -10.09 -18.34
C ILE A 107 -12.32 -10.27 -19.35
N GLN A 108 -13.26 -11.18 -19.12
CA GLN A 108 -14.40 -11.40 -20.03
C GLN A 108 -15.33 -10.19 -20.08
N GLU A 109 -15.82 -9.89 -21.28
CA GLU A 109 -16.71 -8.74 -21.54
C GLU A 109 -17.95 -8.73 -20.64
N ASN A 110 -18.55 -9.91 -20.42
CA ASN A 110 -19.76 -10.08 -19.62
C ASN A 110 -19.52 -9.81 -18.11
N ASN A 111 -18.27 -9.81 -17.64
CA ASN A 111 -17.92 -9.70 -16.23
C ASN A 111 -17.23 -8.37 -15.90
N LYS A 112 -17.18 -7.42 -16.84
CA LYS A 112 -16.57 -6.09 -16.60
C LYS A 112 -17.19 -5.35 -15.42
N GLN A 113 -18.48 -5.55 -15.15
CA GLN A 113 -19.13 -4.94 -13.99
C GLN A 113 -18.58 -5.49 -12.67
N ASP A 114 -18.32 -6.80 -12.60
CA ASP A 114 -17.71 -7.43 -11.42
C ASP A 114 -16.25 -6.98 -11.25
N LEU A 115 -15.51 -6.79 -12.35
CA LEU A 115 -14.16 -6.20 -12.32
C LEU A 115 -14.19 -4.75 -11.80
N LEU A 116 -15.13 -3.93 -12.27
CA LEU A 116 -15.29 -2.57 -11.76
C LEU A 116 -15.52 -2.58 -10.26
N TRP A 117 -16.44 -3.42 -9.78
CA TRP A 117 -16.72 -3.56 -8.36
C TRP A 117 -15.52 -4.06 -7.54
N LEU A 118 -14.73 -5.00 -8.07
CA LEU A 118 -13.50 -5.46 -7.44
C LEU A 118 -12.54 -4.28 -7.20
N LEU A 119 -12.31 -3.46 -8.22
CA LEU A 119 -11.45 -2.29 -8.12
C LEU A 119 -12.00 -1.26 -7.12
N LYS A 120 -13.30 -0.94 -7.21
CA LYS A 120 -13.94 0.01 -6.28
C LYS A 120 -13.81 -0.43 -4.83
N LEU A 121 -14.02 -1.71 -4.58
CA LEU A 121 -13.88 -2.29 -3.25
C LEU A 121 -12.46 -2.14 -2.70
N ASN A 122 -11.43 -2.39 -3.52
CA ASN A 122 -10.04 -2.24 -3.08
C ASN A 122 -9.70 -0.77 -2.78
N TYR A 123 -10.17 0.17 -3.60
CA TYR A 123 -9.93 1.60 -3.36
C TYR A 123 -10.63 2.08 -2.12
N PHE A 124 -11.86 1.64 -1.91
CA PHE A 124 -12.61 1.93 -0.69
C PHE A 124 -11.91 1.36 0.56
N ARG A 125 -11.39 0.13 0.51
CA ARG A 125 -10.58 -0.44 1.59
C ARG A 125 -9.30 0.37 1.85
N ALA A 126 -8.61 0.78 0.79
CA ALA A 126 -7.43 1.63 0.87
C ALA A 126 -7.76 2.99 1.51
N LEU A 127 -8.92 3.58 1.17
CA LEU A 127 -9.42 4.83 1.76
C LEU A 127 -9.61 4.69 3.27
N LEU A 128 -10.24 3.61 3.72
CA LEU A 128 -10.44 3.34 5.15
C LEU A 128 -9.10 3.14 5.89
N ASN A 129 -8.07 2.66 5.20
CA ASN A 129 -6.71 2.52 5.73
C ASN A 129 -5.87 3.81 5.62
N GLY A 130 -6.45 4.92 5.16
CA GLY A 130 -5.78 6.21 5.04
C GLY A 130 -4.93 6.39 3.76
N GLU A 131 -5.10 5.53 2.76
CA GLU A 131 -4.39 5.59 1.49
C GLU A 131 -5.21 6.41 0.48
N LEU A 132 -4.88 7.69 0.32
CA LEU A 132 -5.70 8.61 -0.49
C LEU A 132 -5.24 8.78 -1.93
N ILE A 133 -4.02 8.32 -2.20
CA ILE A 133 -3.40 8.37 -3.52
C ILE A 133 -2.87 6.98 -3.83
N LEU A 134 -3.32 6.41 -4.93
CA LEU A 134 -3.04 5.04 -5.30
C LEU A 134 -2.38 4.99 -6.67
N ASN A 135 -1.47 4.04 -6.88
CA ASN A 135 -1.07 3.59 -8.21
C ASN A 135 -1.54 2.15 -8.40
N GLU A 136 -2.54 1.97 -9.27
CA GLU A 136 -3.10 0.68 -9.60
C GLU A 136 -2.22 -0.04 -10.63
N THR A 137 -1.80 -1.25 -10.28
CA THR A 137 -0.87 -2.10 -11.05
C THR A 137 -1.53 -3.39 -11.55
N SER A 138 -2.87 -3.49 -11.46
CA SER A 138 -3.61 -4.66 -11.93
C SER A 138 -3.45 -4.99 -13.40
N ASN A 139 -3.34 -6.29 -13.68
CA ASN A 139 -3.31 -6.85 -15.04
C ASN A 139 -4.68 -6.76 -15.74
N PHE A 140 -5.78 -6.68 -14.99
CA PHE A 140 -7.13 -6.72 -15.56
C PHE A 140 -7.53 -5.44 -16.31
N ILE A 141 -6.78 -4.35 -16.15
CA ILE A 141 -7.14 -3.05 -16.73
C ILE A 141 -6.59 -2.95 -18.15
N ASN A 142 -7.48 -3.08 -19.13
CA ASN A 142 -7.18 -2.86 -20.53
C ASN A 142 -7.78 -1.53 -21.04
N LYS A 143 -7.46 -1.17 -22.30
CA LYS A 143 -7.92 0.06 -22.94
C LYS A 143 -9.44 0.20 -22.92
N ASP A 144 -10.16 -0.85 -23.30
CA ASP A 144 -11.62 -0.81 -23.46
C ASP A 144 -12.32 -0.71 -22.11
N PHE A 145 -11.84 -1.45 -21.11
CA PHE A 145 -12.32 -1.34 -19.74
C PHE A 145 -12.13 0.08 -19.21
N PHE A 146 -10.93 0.65 -19.33
CA PHE A 146 -10.66 2.00 -18.84
C PHE A 146 -11.47 3.07 -19.58
N TYR A 147 -11.60 2.96 -20.90
CA TYR A 147 -12.36 3.91 -21.71
C TYR A 147 -13.83 3.97 -21.31
N ASN A 148 -14.42 2.84 -20.94
CA ASN A 148 -15.82 2.73 -20.54
C ASN A 148 -16.06 3.10 -19.07
N ASN A 149 -15.02 3.15 -18.23
CA ASN A 149 -15.13 3.36 -16.78
C ASN A 149 -14.16 4.46 -16.31
N LYS A 150 -14.10 5.61 -17.00
CA LYS A 150 -13.11 6.67 -16.72
C LYS A 150 -13.20 7.24 -15.30
N GLU A 151 -14.38 7.16 -14.68
CA GLU A 151 -14.66 7.59 -13.31
C GLU A 151 -13.87 6.80 -12.25
N ILE A 152 -13.33 5.63 -12.61
CA ILE A 152 -12.49 4.83 -11.73
C ILE A 152 -11.23 5.57 -11.26
N SER A 153 -10.78 6.58 -12.02
CA SER A 153 -9.63 7.42 -11.67
C SER A 153 -9.91 8.47 -10.59
N SER A 154 -11.17 8.70 -10.23
CA SER A 154 -11.61 9.67 -9.23
C SER A 154 -12.57 9.07 -8.21
N LEU A 155 -12.54 7.74 -8.08
CA LEU A 155 -13.50 7.02 -7.26
C LEU A 155 -13.32 7.35 -5.77
N GLY A 156 -14.41 7.57 -5.04
CA GLY A 156 -14.34 7.92 -3.61
C GLY A 156 -13.58 9.22 -3.31
N LYS A 157 -13.44 10.11 -4.31
CA LYS A 157 -12.59 11.32 -4.29
C LYS A 157 -11.07 11.04 -4.21
N GLN A 158 -10.62 9.79 -4.10
CA GLN A 158 -9.20 9.42 -4.14
C GLN A 158 -8.57 9.76 -5.50
N ILE A 159 -7.26 9.91 -5.52
CA ILE A 159 -6.49 10.13 -6.75
C ILE A 159 -5.86 8.79 -7.13
N VAL A 160 -6.33 8.20 -8.24
CA VAL A 160 -5.83 6.91 -8.70
C VAL A 160 -5.02 7.10 -9.99
N PHE A 161 -3.71 6.87 -9.87
CA PHE A 161 -2.80 6.67 -10.98
C PHE A 161 -2.90 5.22 -11.47
N PHE A 162 -2.58 5.01 -12.74
CA PHE A 162 -2.60 3.67 -13.34
C PHE A 162 -1.23 3.35 -13.91
N THR A 163 -0.82 2.10 -13.77
CA THR A 163 0.33 1.55 -14.47
C THR A 163 -0.15 0.84 -15.74
N SER A 164 0.41 1.23 -16.88
CA SER A 164 0.01 0.69 -18.19
C SER A 164 1.03 -0.32 -18.71
N TYR A 165 0.65 -1.59 -18.78
CA TYR A 165 1.53 -2.66 -19.27
C TYR A 165 1.40 -2.95 -20.77
N ASN A 166 0.56 -2.21 -21.50
CA ASN A 166 0.36 -2.43 -22.94
C ASN A 166 0.24 -1.12 -23.73
N ASN A 167 0.72 -1.16 -24.97
CA ASN A 167 0.76 -0.02 -25.88
C ASN A 167 -0.61 0.63 -26.11
N SER A 168 -1.69 -0.16 -26.19
CA SER A 168 -3.03 0.36 -26.47
C SER A 168 -3.54 1.27 -25.35
N LEU A 169 -3.36 0.84 -24.10
CA LEU A 169 -3.71 1.63 -22.92
C LEU A 169 -2.74 2.81 -22.73
N THR A 170 -1.45 2.62 -22.99
CA THR A 170 -0.46 3.71 -22.90
C THR A 170 -0.80 4.84 -23.87
N ASN A 171 -1.12 4.52 -25.13
CA ASN A 171 -1.53 5.54 -26.10
C ASN A 171 -2.81 6.26 -25.66
N LEU A 172 -3.80 5.55 -25.09
CA LEU A 172 -4.99 6.18 -24.53
C LEU A 172 -4.67 7.19 -23.42
N PHE A 173 -3.70 6.90 -22.56
CA PHE A 173 -3.31 7.81 -21.48
C PHE A 173 -2.55 9.04 -21.98
N ILE A 174 -1.73 8.90 -23.02
CA ILE A 174 -1.09 10.03 -23.70
C ILE A 174 -2.14 10.99 -24.25
N ASP A 175 -3.11 10.46 -25.00
CA ASP A 175 -4.12 11.26 -25.67
C ASP A 175 -4.99 12.04 -24.67
N ASN A 176 -5.22 11.46 -23.49
CA ASN A 176 -6.02 12.09 -22.42
C ASN A 176 -5.17 12.84 -21.38
N ARG A 177 -3.85 13.00 -21.59
CA ARG A 177 -2.89 13.62 -20.65
C ARG A 177 -3.05 13.15 -19.20
N LYS A 178 -3.38 11.86 -18.99
CA LYS A 178 -3.52 11.31 -17.64
C LYS A 178 -2.15 10.95 -17.07
N PHE A 179 -1.94 11.26 -15.80
CA PHE A 179 -0.76 10.81 -15.07
C PHE A 179 -0.80 9.28 -14.93
N HIS A 180 0.25 8.61 -15.41
CA HIS A 180 0.36 7.15 -15.39
C HIS A 180 1.83 6.74 -15.34
N PHE A 181 2.07 5.49 -14.97
CA PHE A 181 3.36 4.84 -15.18
C PHE A 181 3.29 4.00 -16.46
N LEU A 182 4.39 3.97 -17.20
CA LEU A 182 4.64 2.90 -18.16
C LEU A 182 5.07 1.65 -17.37
N GLY A 183 4.24 0.62 -17.35
CA GLY A 183 4.50 -0.63 -16.67
C GLY A 183 5.32 -1.58 -17.53
N PHE A 184 6.30 -2.22 -16.91
CA PHE A 184 7.01 -3.34 -17.52
C PHE A 184 7.11 -4.49 -16.50
N LYS A 185 6.68 -5.67 -16.94
CA LYS A 185 6.73 -6.92 -16.18
C LYS A 185 7.41 -7.99 -17.02
N GLU A 186 7.73 -9.13 -16.39
CA GLU A 186 8.19 -10.33 -17.08
C GLU A 186 9.45 -10.04 -17.93
N GLU A 187 10.60 -9.87 -17.26
CA GLU A 187 11.89 -9.49 -17.85
C GLU A 187 12.32 -10.31 -19.07
N GLU A 188 11.81 -11.54 -19.19
CA GLU A 188 12.05 -12.44 -20.32
C GLU A 188 11.53 -11.86 -21.64
N LEU A 189 10.56 -10.94 -21.57
CA LEU A 189 10.01 -10.22 -22.71
C LEU A 189 10.87 -9.00 -23.11
N ILE A 190 11.92 -8.67 -22.36
CA ILE A 190 12.81 -7.54 -22.68
C ILE A 190 13.68 -7.92 -23.88
N ASN A 191 13.40 -7.24 -24.99
CA ASN A 191 14.12 -7.32 -26.25
C ASN A 191 14.28 -5.91 -26.86
N ASN A 192 15.00 -5.79 -27.97
CA ASN A 192 15.22 -4.50 -28.65
C ASN A 192 13.91 -3.78 -29.02
N TYR A 193 12.84 -4.51 -29.34
CA TYR A 193 11.54 -3.91 -29.63
C TYR A 193 10.93 -3.25 -28.40
N SER A 194 10.91 -3.95 -27.26
CA SER A 194 10.42 -3.39 -25.99
C SER A 194 11.22 -2.16 -25.54
N LEU A 195 12.56 -2.21 -25.65
CA LEU A 195 13.45 -1.09 -25.30
C LEU A 195 13.18 0.14 -26.20
N ASN A 196 13.01 -0.08 -27.51
CA ASN A 196 12.68 1.00 -28.44
C ASN A 196 11.27 1.55 -28.21
N SER A 197 10.31 0.71 -27.80
CA SER A 197 8.96 1.14 -27.43
C SER A 197 8.99 2.08 -26.23
N ILE A 198 9.78 1.75 -25.19
CA ILE A 198 9.97 2.61 -24.02
C ILE A 198 10.57 3.97 -24.43
N LYS A 199 11.66 3.96 -25.20
CA LYS A 199 12.30 5.19 -25.71
C LYS A 199 11.34 6.07 -26.51
N LYS A 200 10.48 5.47 -27.33
CA LYS A 200 9.43 6.18 -28.08
C LYS A 200 8.45 6.89 -27.14
N TYR A 201 8.04 6.28 -26.02
CA TYR A 201 7.17 6.94 -25.06
C TYR A 201 7.87 8.03 -24.26
N TYR A 202 9.17 7.85 -23.97
CA TYR A 202 9.99 8.90 -23.36
C TYR A 202 10.04 10.15 -24.25
N SER A 203 10.23 9.98 -25.57
CA SER A 203 10.17 11.12 -26.52
C SER A 203 8.81 11.82 -26.60
N LYS A 204 7.74 11.18 -26.10
CA LYS A 204 6.40 11.75 -26.01
C LYS A 204 6.11 12.37 -24.63
N GLY A 205 7.11 12.46 -23.76
CA GLY A 205 6.99 13.06 -22.42
C GLY A 205 6.50 12.11 -21.32
N ILE A 206 6.37 10.81 -21.58
CA ILE A 206 6.13 9.82 -20.52
C ILE A 206 7.50 9.41 -19.96
N ASN A 207 7.86 9.94 -18.80
CA ASN A 207 9.13 9.63 -18.14
C ASN A 207 8.98 8.75 -16.89
N LYS A 208 7.76 8.42 -16.45
CA LYS A 208 7.56 7.54 -15.29
C LYS A 208 7.47 6.09 -15.74
N ILE A 209 8.36 5.24 -15.25
CA ILE A 209 8.36 3.80 -15.54
C ILE A 209 8.26 3.01 -14.24
N PHE A 210 7.40 2.00 -14.25
CA PHE A 210 7.20 1.06 -13.14
C PHE A 210 7.69 -0.32 -13.59
N LEU A 211 8.70 -0.84 -12.92
CA LEU A 211 9.41 -2.06 -13.31
C LEU A 211 9.17 -3.15 -12.25
N GLU A 212 8.47 -4.21 -12.65
CA GLU A 212 8.30 -5.45 -11.86
C GLU A 212 9.26 -6.51 -12.38
N ILE A 213 10.50 -6.40 -11.91
CA ILE A 213 11.66 -7.06 -12.48
C ILE A 213 12.55 -7.60 -11.34
N LEU A 214 13.39 -8.61 -11.60
CA LEU A 214 14.32 -9.26 -10.67
C LEU A 214 13.64 -9.93 -9.47
N GLN A 215 12.42 -10.43 -9.62
CA GLN A 215 11.65 -11.08 -8.54
C GLN A 215 11.95 -12.59 -8.41
N THR A 216 12.44 -13.23 -9.47
CA THR A 216 12.74 -14.68 -9.51
C THR A 216 14.18 -14.97 -10.00
N PRO A 217 14.78 -16.12 -9.65
CA PRO A 217 16.08 -16.52 -10.20
C PRO A 217 16.10 -16.60 -11.73
N ASN A 218 15.01 -17.09 -12.33
CA ASN A 218 14.90 -17.20 -13.78
C ASN A 218 14.95 -15.82 -14.42
N SER A 219 14.11 -14.89 -13.93
CA SER A 219 14.05 -13.51 -14.42
C SER A 219 15.45 -12.85 -14.39
N ALA A 220 16.18 -12.97 -13.27
CA ALA A 220 17.52 -12.43 -13.11
C ALA A 220 18.58 -13.00 -14.08
N ASN A 221 18.35 -14.20 -14.61
CA ASN A 221 19.23 -14.84 -15.59
C ASN A 221 18.79 -14.62 -17.04
N SER A 222 17.51 -14.35 -17.29
CA SER A 222 16.96 -14.18 -18.64
C SER A 222 17.65 -13.05 -19.40
N ALA A 223 17.88 -11.90 -18.78
CA ALA A 223 18.64 -10.82 -19.41
C ALA A 223 20.12 -11.17 -19.68
N LYS A 224 20.74 -11.98 -18.81
CA LYS A 224 22.12 -12.45 -19.05
C LYS A 224 22.19 -13.39 -20.24
N ASN A 225 21.19 -14.24 -20.42
CA ASN A 225 21.11 -15.17 -21.54
C ASN A 225 20.92 -14.44 -22.88
N VAL A 226 20.12 -13.37 -22.90
CA VAL A 226 19.81 -12.62 -24.13
C VAL A 226 20.89 -11.58 -24.46
N PHE A 227 21.39 -10.85 -23.46
CA PHE A 227 22.26 -9.67 -23.65
C PHE A 227 23.67 -9.83 -23.09
N GLY A 228 23.99 -10.94 -22.42
CA GLY A 228 25.28 -11.15 -21.75
C GLY A 228 25.52 -10.25 -20.53
N LYS A 229 24.48 -9.56 -20.03
CA LYS A 229 24.56 -8.53 -18.98
C LYS A 229 23.36 -8.63 -18.04
N SER A 230 23.47 -8.05 -16.84
CA SER A 230 22.30 -7.87 -15.96
C SER A 230 21.28 -6.93 -16.60
N ILE A 231 20.01 -7.10 -16.26
CA ILE A 231 18.96 -6.25 -16.82
C ILE A 231 19.13 -4.78 -16.46
N ILE A 232 19.58 -4.47 -15.24
CA ILE A 232 19.86 -3.11 -14.80
C ILE A 232 20.90 -2.46 -15.71
N ARG A 233 21.96 -3.19 -16.06
CA ARG A 233 22.97 -2.69 -17.00
C ARG A 233 22.40 -2.48 -18.40
N VAL A 234 21.54 -3.38 -18.89
CA VAL A 234 20.86 -3.23 -20.19
C VAL A 234 19.99 -1.97 -20.21
N LEU A 235 19.17 -1.76 -19.18
CA LEU A 235 18.29 -0.60 -19.07
C LEU A 235 19.11 0.71 -18.92
N ASN A 236 20.20 0.68 -18.16
CA ASN A 236 21.12 1.81 -17.99
C ASN A 236 21.79 2.22 -19.31
N GLU A 237 22.40 1.27 -20.03
CA GLU A 237 23.06 1.52 -21.32
C GLU A 237 22.08 2.03 -22.39
N ASN A 238 20.80 1.72 -22.24
CA ASN A 238 19.73 2.21 -23.11
C ASN A 238 19.11 3.55 -22.64
N GLY A 239 19.59 4.16 -21.56
CA GLY A 239 19.06 5.41 -21.04
C GLY A 239 17.62 5.31 -20.50
N ILE A 240 17.18 4.10 -20.11
CA ILE A 240 15.85 3.88 -19.55
C ILE A 240 15.83 4.14 -18.04
N LEU A 241 16.93 3.83 -17.34
CA LEU A 241 17.05 4.12 -15.91
C LEU A 241 17.28 5.61 -15.70
N ILE A 242 16.25 6.28 -15.20
CA ILE A 242 16.18 7.72 -14.92
C ILE A 242 15.61 7.94 -13.50
N PRO A 243 15.72 9.16 -12.94
CA PRO A 243 15.24 9.44 -11.58
C PRO A 243 13.75 9.21 -11.35
N GLU A 244 12.93 9.13 -12.41
CA GLU A 244 11.50 8.79 -12.35
C GLU A 244 11.21 7.29 -12.51
N SER A 245 12.26 6.46 -12.60
CA SER A 245 12.13 5.00 -12.61
C SER A 245 11.83 4.47 -11.22
N LEU A 246 10.86 3.56 -11.13
CA LEU A 246 10.47 2.87 -9.91
C LEU A 246 10.56 1.36 -10.11
N ILE A 247 11.40 0.68 -9.33
CA ILE A 247 11.55 -0.78 -9.38
C ILE A 247 10.87 -1.41 -8.16
N SER A 248 9.93 -2.31 -8.40
CA SER A 248 9.12 -2.97 -7.37
C SER A 248 9.70 -4.33 -6.98
N ASN A 249 9.98 -4.50 -5.69
CA ASN A 249 10.47 -5.74 -5.07
C ASN A 249 11.66 -6.40 -5.81
N PRO A 250 12.77 -5.70 -6.10
CA PRO A 250 13.89 -6.32 -6.80
C PRO A 250 14.66 -7.29 -5.88
N VAL A 251 14.28 -8.57 -5.91
CA VAL A 251 14.79 -9.65 -5.05
C VAL A 251 16.22 -10.07 -5.43
N TYR A 252 16.57 -10.01 -6.72
CA TYR A 252 17.81 -10.55 -7.28
C TYR A 252 18.71 -9.47 -7.91
N LEU A 253 19.15 -8.51 -7.10
CA LEU A 253 20.14 -7.50 -7.49
C LEU A 253 21.57 -7.91 -7.09
N THR A 254 22.55 -7.59 -7.93
CA THR A 254 23.97 -7.66 -7.55
C THR A 254 24.45 -6.33 -6.97
N LYS A 255 25.56 -6.31 -6.22
CA LYS A 255 26.15 -5.06 -5.69
C LYS A 255 26.40 -4.00 -6.78
N ARG A 256 26.87 -4.44 -7.96
CA ARG A 256 27.07 -3.55 -9.12
C ARG A 256 25.76 -2.98 -9.66
N ASP A 257 24.68 -3.77 -9.62
CA ASP A 257 23.37 -3.26 -10.02
C ASP A 257 22.91 -2.18 -9.04
N ILE A 258 23.07 -2.41 -7.73
CA ILE A 258 22.74 -1.43 -6.69
C ILE A 258 23.53 -0.13 -6.88
N GLU A 259 24.85 -0.21 -7.15
CA GLU A 259 25.67 0.97 -7.47
C GLU A 259 25.14 1.74 -8.68
N ILE A 260 24.69 1.06 -9.75
CA ILE A 260 24.08 1.71 -10.91
C ILE A 260 22.79 2.42 -10.52
N LEU A 261 21.93 1.77 -9.73
CA LEU A 261 20.65 2.34 -9.29
C LEU A 261 20.85 3.59 -8.44
N ILE A 262 21.81 3.57 -7.50
CA ILE A 262 22.20 4.73 -6.69
C ILE A 262 22.69 5.86 -7.58
N ASN A 263 23.66 5.59 -8.47
CA ASN A 263 24.23 6.60 -9.36
C ASN A 263 23.21 7.22 -10.32
N LYS A 264 22.12 6.50 -10.63
CA LYS A 264 21.03 6.98 -11.48
C LYS A 264 19.85 7.58 -10.71
N ASN A 265 19.92 7.63 -9.38
CA ASN A 265 18.83 8.05 -8.51
C ASN A 265 17.51 7.30 -8.79
N VAL A 266 17.61 6.00 -9.12
CA VAL A 266 16.44 5.16 -9.34
C VAL A 266 15.75 4.88 -8.01
N ASN A 267 14.42 4.88 -8.01
CA ASN A 267 13.63 4.63 -6.82
C ASN A 267 13.29 3.15 -6.67
N ILE A 268 13.13 2.71 -5.42
CA ILE A 268 12.72 1.36 -5.10
C ILE A 268 11.37 1.38 -4.38
N LEU A 269 10.48 0.47 -4.78
CA LEU A 269 9.24 0.19 -4.07
C LEU A 269 9.34 -1.17 -3.39
N PHE A 270 8.99 -1.22 -2.11
CA PHE A 270 8.84 -2.47 -1.38
C PHE A 270 7.38 -2.74 -1.04
N CYS A 271 6.97 -3.99 -1.21
CA CYS A 271 5.79 -4.57 -0.58
C CYS A 271 6.29 -5.63 0.42
N PRO A 272 6.66 -5.25 1.66
CA PRO A 272 7.16 -6.17 2.69
C PRO A 272 6.39 -7.48 2.82
N SER A 273 5.06 -7.48 2.74
CA SER A 273 4.24 -8.70 2.76
C SER A 273 4.53 -9.60 1.57
N ASP A 274 4.65 -9.06 0.36
CA ASP A 274 4.99 -9.86 -0.83
C ASP A 274 6.41 -10.38 -0.74
N LEU A 275 7.36 -9.58 -0.26
CA LEU A 275 8.72 -10.04 -0.03
C LEU A 275 8.75 -11.20 0.98
N MET A 276 8.00 -11.11 2.07
CA MET A 276 7.92 -12.16 3.07
C MET A 276 7.22 -13.43 2.54
N ASN A 277 6.14 -13.28 1.79
CA ASN A 277 5.29 -14.40 1.38
C ASN A 277 5.71 -15.03 0.05
N LEU A 278 6.29 -14.27 -0.89
CA LEU A 278 6.47 -14.67 -2.29
C LEU A 278 7.93 -14.75 -2.74
N SER A 279 8.88 -14.11 -2.05
CA SER A 279 10.27 -14.07 -2.54
C SER A 279 11.03 -15.39 -2.36
N GLY A 280 10.56 -16.25 -1.45
CA GLY A 280 11.21 -17.51 -1.09
C GLY A 280 12.56 -17.37 -0.36
N LYS A 281 12.96 -16.16 0.04
CA LYS A 281 14.21 -15.91 0.79
C LYS A 281 14.12 -14.66 1.66
N GLU A 282 15.04 -14.52 2.62
CA GLU A 282 15.17 -13.27 3.37
C GLU A 282 15.68 -12.14 2.47
N TYR A 283 15.12 -10.95 2.63
CA TYR A 283 15.48 -9.77 1.84
C TYR A 283 16.28 -8.77 2.67
N ASN A 284 17.46 -8.38 2.17
CA ASN A 284 18.35 -7.44 2.85
C ASN A 284 18.10 -6.02 2.34
N TYR A 285 17.47 -5.19 3.18
CA TYR A 285 17.20 -3.78 2.89
C TYR A 285 18.43 -2.85 3.08
N ASN A 286 19.45 -3.29 3.81
CA ASN A 286 20.52 -2.41 4.30
C ASN A 286 21.36 -1.78 3.19
N ASP A 287 21.60 -2.49 2.09
CA ASP A 287 22.43 -1.98 1.00
C ASP A 287 21.78 -0.76 0.31
N TYR A 288 20.45 -0.75 0.17
CA TYR A 288 19.69 0.37 -0.39
C TYR A 288 19.66 1.57 0.55
N LEU A 289 19.46 1.29 1.85
CA LEU A 289 19.38 2.31 2.88
C LEU A 289 20.70 3.05 3.05
N ARG A 290 21.82 2.32 3.11
CA ARG A 290 23.17 2.91 3.18
C ARG A 290 23.51 3.71 1.92
N GLY A 291 22.98 3.30 0.77
CA GLY A 291 23.16 3.98 -0.51
C GLY A 291 22.32 5.24 -0.69
N GLY A 292 21.44 5.59 0.26
CA GLY A 292 20.55 6.75 0.15
C GLY A 292 19.48 6.61 -0.93
N VAL A 293 19.12 5.37 -1.31
CA VAL A 293 18.10 5.12 -2.32
C VAL A 293 16.74 5.61 -1.82
N ASN A 294 16.02 6.35 -2.67
CA ASN A 294 14.66 6.76 -2.36
C ASN A 294 13.73 5.54 -2.39
N ILE A 295 13.17 5.20 -1.22
CA ILE A 295 12.33 4.02 -1.02
C ILE A 295 10.88 4.46 -0.77
N SER A 296 9.94 3.74 -1.36
CA SER A 296 8.50 3.86 -1.06
C SER A 296 7.86 2.51 -0.79
N PHE A 297 6.63 2.51 -0.30
CA PHE A 297 5.86 1.28 -0.07
C PHE A 297 4.72 1.08 -1.05
N GLY A 298 4.30 -0.17 -1.17
CA GLY A 298 3.00 -0.54 -1.71
C GLY A 298 2.48 -1.82 -1.08
N THR A 299 1.20 -2.11 -1.28
CA THR A 299 0.56 -3.32 -0.73
C THR A 299 0.76 -4.55 -1.61
N GLY A 300 1.02 -4.35 -2.91
CA GLY A 300 1.21 -5.44 -3.87
C GLY A 300 0.05 -6.42 -3.87
N ILE A 301 0.37 -7.72 -3.87
CA ILE A 301 -0.59 -8.82 -4.01
C ILE A 301 -1.12 -9.29 -2.64
N THR A 302 -0.23 -9.41 -1.66
CA THR A 302 -0.51 -10.06 -0.37
C THR A 302 -0.73 -9.07 0.77
N GLY A 303 -0.28 -7.83 0.64
CA GLY A 303 -0.41 -6.77 1.64
C GLY A 303 -1.86 -6.34 1.89
N ASN A 304 -2.16 -5.97 3.14
CA ASN A 304 -3.52 -5.58 3.56
C ASN A 304 -3.73 -4.06 3.58
N SER A 305 -2.72 -3.32 4.03
CA SER A 305 -2.72 -1.87 4.14
C SER A 305 -1.28 -1.36 4.13
N LEU A 306 -1.06 -0.14 3.64
CA LEU A 306 0.27 0.49 3.64
C LEU A 306 0.80 0.66 5.08
N PHE A 307 -0.10 0.84 6.05
CA PHE A 307 0.25 0.93 7.45
C PHE A 307 0.85 -0.37 7.99
N ASP A 308 0.25 -1.52 7.65
CA ASP A 308 0.81 -2.83 8.01
C ASP A 308 2.14 -3.08 7.31
N GLU A 309 2.30 -2.64 6.06
CA GLU A 309 3.58 -2.72 5.34
C GLU A 309 4.69 -1.93 6.04
N MET A 310 4.40 -0.69 6.46
CA MET A 310 5.35 0.12 7.24
C MET A 310 5.79 -0.59 8.52
N LYS A 311 4.84 -1.18 9.26
CA LYS A 311 5.13 -1.91 10.50
C LYS A 311 5.96 -3.15 10.25
N LEU A 312 5.60 -3.93 9.23
CA LEU A 312 6.34 -5.13 8.83
C LEU A 312 7.78 -4.77 8.43
N PHE A 313 7.95 -3.74 7.60
CA PHE A 313 9.27 -3.20 7.26
C PHE A 313 10.07 -2.80 8.49
N ALA A 314 9.50 -1.96 9.37
CA ALA A 314 10.16 -1.48 10.58
C ALA A 314 10.59 -2.63 11.51
N SER A 315 9.81 -3.73 11.56
CA SER A 315 10.16 -4.93 12.32
C SER A 315 11.26 -5.78 11.68
N ALA A 316 11.38 -5.76 10.36
CA ALA A 316 12.33 -6.57 9.59
C ALA A 316 13.72 -5.92 9.50
N ILE A 317 13.81 -4.60 9.69
CA ILE A 317 15.08 -3.87 9.67
C ILE A 317 15.72 -3.80 11.06
N HIS A 318 17.05 -3.68 11.10
CA HIS A 318 17.75 -3.39 12.35
C HIS A 318 17.35 -2.00 12.88
N LYS A 319 17.08 -1.89 14.19
CA LYS A 319 16.60 -0.66 14.87
C LYS A 319 17.44 0.61 14.67
N LYS A 320 18.66 0.50 14.12
CA LYS A 320 19.56 1.62 13.86
C LYS A 320 19.74 1.94 12.36
N ALA A 321 19.13 1.15 11.47
CA ALA A 321 19.29 1.32 10.03
C ALA A 321 18.42 2.46 9.47
N VAL A 322 17.23 2.68 10.06
CA VAL A 322 16.26 3.70 9.62
C VAL A 322 15.51 4.22 10.85
N SER A 323 15.34 5.54 10.94
CA SER A 323 14.47 6.21 11.92
C SER A 323 12.99 5.91 11.64
N TYR A 324 12.13 5.86 12.65
CA TYR A 324 10.69 5.69 12.44
C TYR A 324 10.06 6.81 11.60
N GLU A 325 10.52 8.06 11.72
CA GLU A 325 10.06 9.16 10.88
C GLU A 325 10.32 8.88 9.40
N SER A 326 11.53 8.40 9.08
CA SER A 326 11.88 7.99 7.71
C SER A 326 10.95 6.89 7.17
N VAL A 327 10.54 5.92 8.00
CA VAL A 327 9.55 4.91 7.59
C VAL A 327 8.21 5.55 7.20
N ILE A 328 7.72 6.52 7.97
CA ILE A 328 6.50 7.25 7.62
C ILE A 328 6.71 8.09 6.35
N ARG A 329 7.89 8.72 6.18
CA ARG A 329 8.24 9.46 4.95
C ARG A 329 8.23 8.57 3.71
N MET A 330 8.58 7.29 3.83
CA MET A 330 8.48 6.30 2.74
C MET A 330 7.03 6.00 2.30
N ALA A 331 6.03 6.30 3.14
CA ALA A 331 4.61 6.21 2.80
C ALA A 331 3.97 7.54 2.38
N CYS A 332 4.65 8.68 2.63
CA CYS A 332 4.08 10.01 2.41
C CYS A 332 4.90 10.86 1.43
N ILE A 333 6.13 11.21 1.78
CA ILE A 333 6.98 12.16 1.06
C ILE A 333 7.63 11.52 -0.16
N ASN A 334 8.26 10.38 0.03
CA ASN A 334 9.02 9.68 -1.00
C ASN A 334 8.14 9.31 -2.21
N PRO A 335 6.94 8.73 -2.03
CA PRO A 335 6.03 8.50 -3.14
C PRO A 335 5.53 9.79 -3.79
N ALA A 336 5.34 10.88 -3.04
CA ALA A 336 4.95 12.17 -3.61
C ALA A 336 6.07 12.75 -4.51
N ARG A 337 7.34 12.53 -4.15
CA ARG A 337 8.49 12.89 -4.99
C ARG A 337 8.54 12.06 -6.27
N ILE A 338 8.35 10.74 -6.19
CA ILE A 338 8.33 9.84 -7.36
C ILE A 338 7.24 10.26 -8.35
N LEU A 339 6.06 10.60 -7.83
CA LEU A 339 4.94 11.06 -8.63
C LEU A 339 5.12 12.49 -9.18
N GLY A 340 6.06 13.27 -8.65
CA GLY A 340 6.26 14.68 -9.02
C GLY A 340 5.17 15.60 -8.46
N VAL A 341 4.60 15.28 -7.31
CA VAL A 341 3.48 15.99 -6.66
C VAL A 341 3.79 16.37 -5.21
N SER A 342 5.08 16.43 -4.85
CA SER A 342 5.55 16.80 -3.51
C SER A 342 5.17 18.23 -3.12
N ASN A 343 4.92 19.12 -4.08
CA ASN A 343 4.37 20.45 -3.84
C ASN A 343 2.90 20.45 -3.41
N LEU A 344 2.16 19.35 -3.64
CA LEU A 344 0.74 19.23 -3.34
C LEU A 344 0.45 18.28 -2.17
N TYR A 345 1.26 17.22 -2.01
CA TYR A 345 0.99 16.12 -1.09
C TYR A 345 2.22 15.74 -0.24
N GLY A 346 2.04 14.75 0.64
CA GLY A 346 3.10 14.10 1.42
C GLY A 346 3.43 14.74 2.77
N SER A 347 2.99 15.98 3.03
CA SER A 347 3.18 16.66 4.33
C SER A 347 2.02 17.61 4.62
N ILE A 348 1.86 17.97 5.90
CA ILE A 348 0.95 19.04 6.33
C ILE A 348 1.75 20.36 6.30
N GLN A 349 1.58 21.13 5.23
CA GLN A 349 2.26 22.41 5.03
C GLN A 349 1.36 23.39 4.31
N LYS A 350 1.62 24.69 4.48
CA LYS A 350 0.95 25.76 3.73
C LYS A 350 0.98 25.49 2.22
N ASN A 351 -0.13 25.82 1.55
CA ASN A 351 -0.42 25.65 0.13
C ASN A 351 -0.56 24.19 -0.36
N LYS A 352 -0.33 23.19 0.50
CA LYS A 352 -0.58 21.79 0.16
C LYS A 352 -2.06 21.43 0.33
N SER A 353 -2.47 20.34 -0.29
CA SER A 353 -3.85 19.84 -0.18
C SER A 353 -4.11 19.32 1.23
N ALA A 354 -5.30 19.58 1.76
CA ALA A 354 -5.75 19.11 3.07
C ALA A 354 -6.18 17.63 3.02
N ASN A 355 -5.19 16.75 2.84
CA ASN A 355 -5.31 15.30 2.88
C ASN A 355 -4.71 14.79 4.21
N ILE A 356 -5.56 14.57 5.21
CA ILE A 356 -5.17 14.39 6.61
C ILE A 356 -5.84 13.15 7.19
N LEU A 357 -5.07 12.33 7.89
CA LEU A 357 -5.55 11.19 8.66
C LEU A 357 -5.59 11.56 10.13
N PHE A 358 -6.59 11.05 10.85
CA PHE A 358 -6.77 11.28 12.27
C PHE A 358 -6.74 9.93 12.98
N PHE A 359 -5.71 9.72 13.78
CA PHE A 359 -5.58 8.56 14.65
C PHE A 359 -6.20 8.87 16.01
N ASN A 360 -7.08 8.00 16.51
CA ASN A 360 -7.59 8.07 17.87
C ASN A 360 -6.55 7.58 18.87
N ILE A 361 -6.06 8.51 19.68
CA ILE A 361 -5.04 8.27 20.72
C ILE A 361 -5.62 8.45 22.13
N ASN A 362 -6.94 8.65 22.25
CA ASN A 362 -7.64 8.78 23.52
C ASN A 362 -8.11 7.43 24.10
N ASP A 363 -7.89 6.33 23.36
CA ASP A 363 -8.14 4.99 23.88
C ASP A 363 -7.08 4.64 24.93
N MET A 364 -7.50 4.08 26.07
CA MET A 364 -6.58 3.68 27.15
C MET A 364 -5.47 2.71 26.67
N ARG A 365 -5.74 1.90 25.64
CA ARG A 365 -4.76 0.98 25.02
C ARG A 365 -3.67 1.74 24.26
N ASN A 366 -3.98 2.95 23.84
CA ASN A 366 -3.16 3.81 23.01
C ASN A 366 -2.68 5.05 23.77
N TRP A 367 -2.78 5.14 25.09
CA TRP A 367 -2.35 6.35 25.79
C TRP A 367 -0.91 6.70 25.40
N ILE A 368 -0.71 7.93 24.92
CA ILE A 368 0.61 8.51 24.68
C ILE A 368 1.39 8.65 25.99
N ASP A 369 2.40 7.80 26.15
CA ASP A 369 3.43 7.92 27.17
C ASP A 369 4.75 8.32 26.49
N ILE A 370 4.81 9.57 26.03
CA ILE A 370 5.98 10.13 25.34
C ILE A 370 6.43 11.38 26.10
N PRO A 371 7.65 11.39 26.68
CA PRO A 371 8.10 12.50 27.52
C PRO A 371 8.39 13.79 26.72
N GLU A 372 8.78 13.65 25.45
CA GLU A 372 9.10 14.78 24.57
C GLU A 372 8.45 14.62 23.19
N LEU A 373 7.72 15.65 22.77
CA LEU A 373 7.07 15.72 21.45
C LEU A 373 8.10 16.01 20.36
N HIS A 374 8.80 14.97 19.95
CA HIS A 374 9.70 14.97 18.81
C HIS A 374 9.11 14.08 17.69
N SER A 375 9.33 14.47 16.44
CA SER A 375 8.79 13.76 15.27
C SER A 375 9.19 12.28 15.23
N GLU A 376 10.44 11.95 15.59
CA GLU A 376 10.89 10.55 15.68
C GLU A 376 10.14 9.76 16.77
N ASN A 377 9.91 10.34 17.95
CA ASN A 377 9.22 9.66 19.05
C ASN A 377 7.75 9.41 18.70
N VAL A 378 7.08 10.41 18.13
CA VAL A 378 5.68 10.29 17.69
C VAL A 378 5.56 9.30 16.54
N SER A 379 6.50 9.30 15.59
CA SER A 379 6.56 8.31 14.51
C SER A 379 6.77 6.89 15.06
N GLY A 380 7.67 6.74 16.03
CA GLY A 380 7.89 5.47 16.72
C GLY A 380 6.66 4.99 17.47
N TYR A 381 5.90 5.89 18.09
CA TYR A 381 4.62 5.56 18.70
C TYR A 381 3.58 5.11 17.67
N ILE A 382 3.44 5.82 16.53
CA ILE A 382 2.54 5.42 15.44
C ILE A 382 2.84 3.98 15.00
N ILE A 383 4.11 3.71 14.65
CA ILE A 383 4.52 2.41 14.12
C ILE A 383 4.39 1.29 15.16
N ASN A 384 4.78 1.54 16.41
CA ASN A 384 4.85 0.47 17.41
C ASN A 384 3.53 0.24 18.16
N LYS A 385 2.65 1.24 18.27
CA LYS A 385 1.45 1.17 19.13
C LYS A 385 0.14 1.17 18.34
N LEU A 386 0.05 1.97 17.29
CA LEU A 386 -1.21 2.13 16.56
C LEU A 386 -1.41 1.03 15.51
N THR A 387 -2.63 0.96 15.00
CA THR A 387 -3.14 0.06 13.97
C THR A 387 -4.06 0.84 13.03
N THR A 388 -4.44 0.23 11.89
CA THR A 388 -5.42 0.84 10.98
C THR A 388 -6.78 1.11 11.62
N LYS A 389 -7.16 0.37 12.67
CA LYS A 389 -8.41 0.61 13.42
C LYS A 389 -8.39 1.92 14.20
N ASP A 390 -7.20 2.44 14.47
CA ASP A 390 -7.06 3.71 15.17
C ASP A 390 -7.25 4.89 14.21
N ILE A 391 -7.23 4.68 12.89
CA ILE A 391 -7.62 5.69 11.90
C ILE A 391 -9.15 5.83 11.95
N THR A 392 -9.63 6.83 12.69
CA THR A 392 -11.06 7.07 12.85
C THR A 392 -11.60 8.07 11.86
N ASP A 393 -10.78 9.04 11.44
CA ASP A 393 -11.23 10.08 10.54
C ASP A 393 -10.25 10.25 9.40
N VAL A 394 -10.79 10.46 8.22
CA VAL A 394 -10.03 10.64 6.98
C VAL A 394 -10.58 11.86 6.28
N MET A 395 -9.72 12.85 6.06
CA MET A 395 -10.04 14.08 5.36
C MET A 395 -9.34 14.09 4.01
N LEU A 396 -10.10 14.35 2.95
CA LEU A 396 -9.61 14.46 1.60
C LEU A 396 -10.04 15.82 1.05
N LYS A 397 -9.06 16.62 0.61
CA LYS A 397 -9.28 18.00 0.12
C LYS A 397 -10.15 18.83 1.07
N GLY A 398 -9.85 18.76 2.37
CA GLY A 398 -10.51 19.57 3.40
C GLY A 398 -11.89 19.06 3.86
N GLU A 399 -12.39 17.98 3.26
CA GLU A 399 -13.69 17.39 3.60
C GLU A 399 -13.52 15.99 4.19
N TYR A 400 -14.27 15.67 5.24
CA TYR A 400 -14.30 14.31 5.77
C TYR A 400 -14.88 13.35 4.71
N VAL A 401 -14.23 12.20 4.58
CA VAL A 401 -14.71 11.03 3.82
C VAL A 401 -14.93 9.82 4.71
N VAL A 402 -14.28 9.79 5.87
CA VAL A 402 -14.55 8.89 6.99
C VAL A 402 -14.60 9.74 8.25
N TYR A 403 -15.57 9.49 9.11
CA TYR A 403 -15.73 10.20 10.37
C TYR A 403 -16.13 9.20 11.46
N ASP A 404 -15.39 9.18 12.57
CA ASP A 404 -15.58 8.27 13.69
C ASP A 404 -15.64 6.77 13.31
N GLY A 405 -14.80 6.37 12.35
CA GLY A 405 -14.72 5.02 11.79
C GLY A 405 -15.81 4.70 10.76
N GLU A 406 -16.78 5.60 10.57
CA GLU A 406 -17.88 5.41 9.64
C GLU A 406 -17.59 6.13 8.30
N PRO A 407 -17.61 5.41 7.17
CA PRO A 407 -17.49 6.02 5.86
C PRO A 407 -18.69 6.93 5.56
N LEU A 408 -18.43 8.11 5.01
CA LEU A 408 -19.49 9.05 4.59
C LEU A 408 -20.01 8.78 3.16
N ASP A 409 -19.62 7.64 2.58
CA ASP A 409 -20.10 7.16 1.29
C ASP A 409 -21.44 6.41 1.47
N SER A 410 -22.48 6.86 0.75
CA SER A 410 -23.81 6.26 0.80
C SER A 410 -23.86 4.82 0.30
N ASP A 411 -22.85 4.40 -0.49
CA ASP A 411 -22.81 3.07 -1.10
C ASP A 411 -22.16 2.01 -0.19
N PHE A 412 -21.87 2.32 1.08
CA PHE A 412 -21.18 1.40 1.99
C PHE A 412 -21.82 0.01 2.10
N THR A 413 -23.15 -0.06 2.27
CA THR A 413 -23.89 -1.33 2.33
C THR A 413 -23.72 -2.13 1.04
N LEU A 414 -23.75 -1.44 -0.11
CA LEU A 414 -23.57 -2.06 -1.42
C LEU A 414 -22.15 -2.61 -1.59
N TYR A 415 -21.12 -1.92 -1.10
CA TYR A 415 -19.75 -2.46 -1.09
C TYR A 415 -19.65 -3.76 -0.30
N LYS A 416 -20.31 -3.86 0.85
CA LYS A 416 -20.29 -5.08 1.68
C LYS A 416 -21.00 -6.26 1.01
N GLU A 417 -22.18 -6.04 0.44
CA GLU A 417 -22.90 -7.10 -0.29
C GLU A 417 -22.12 -7.56 -1.53
N THR A 418 -21.53 -6.60 -2.25
CA THR A 418 -20.73 -6.86 -3.43
C THR A 418 -19.44 -7.61 -3.08
N PHE A 419 -18.83 -7.31 -1.93
CA PHE A 419 -17.67 -8.06 -1.42
C PHE A 419 -17.95 -9.55 -1.32
N GLU A 420 -19.03 -9.92 -0.64
CA GLU A 420 -19.38 -11.33 -0.42
C GLU A 420 -19.66 -12.03 -1.76
N LYS A 421 -20.38 -11.36 -2.67
CA LYS A 421 -20.63 -11.87 -4.03
C LYS A 421 -19.32 -12.15 -4.77
N LEU A 422 -18.42 -11.17 -4.84
CA LEU A 422 -17.15 -11.29 -5.57
C LEU A 422 -16.21 -12.33 -4.92
N ARG A 423 -16.27 -12.46 -3.59
CA ARG A 423 -15.54 -13.47 -2.85
C ARG A 423 -16.01 -14.89 -3.21
N GLU A 424 -17.33 -15.13 -3.24
CA GLU A 424 -17.86 -16.44 -3.66
C GLU A 424 -17.54 -16.73 -5.14
N ILE A 425 -17.66 -15.75 -6.04
CA ILE A 425 -17.22 -15.88 -7.44
C ILE A 425 -15.75 -16.31 -7.52
N SER A 426 -14.87 -15.71 -6.72
CA SER A 426 -13.45 -16.04 -6.70
C SER A 426 -13.20 -17.47 -6.20
N ILE A 427 -13.93 -17.90 -5.16
CA ILE A 427 -13.87 -19.26 -4.59
C ILE A 427 -14.33 -20.32 -5.59
N GLU A 428 -15.46 -20.07 -6.27
CA GLU A 428 -16.06 -20.99 -7.24
C GLU A 428 -15.21 -21.08 -8.50
N THR A 429 -14.89 -19.93 -9.10
CA THR A 429 -14.13 -19.84 -10.36
C THR A 429 -12.74 -20.46 -10.22
N GLY A 430 -12.04 -20.18 -9.13
CA GLY A 430 -10.72 -20.76 -8.87
C GLY A 430 -10.77 -22.17 -8.26
N ASN A 431 -11.94 -22.82 -8.17
CA ASN A 431 -12.11 -24.16 -7.61
C ASN A 431 -11.43 -24.36 -6.23
N TYR A 432 -11.59 -23.39 -5.31
CA TYR A 432 -10.93 -23.44 -4.01
C TYR A 432 -11.32 -24.68 -3.19
N ARG A 433 -12.62 -25.04 -3.24
CA ARG A 433 -13.15 -26.16 -2.45
C ARG A 433 -12.50 -27.49 -2.84
N GLY A 434 -12.35 -27.75 -4.15
CA GLY A 434 -11.66 -28.94 -4.65
C GLY A 434 -10.16 -28.94 -4.30
N LEU A 435 -9.50 -27.77 -4.39
CA LEU A 435 -8.10 -27.63 -3.98
C LEU A 435 -7.90 -27.95 -2.49
N LYS A 436 -8.76 -27.43 -1.62
CA LYS A 436 -8.72 -27.65 -0.18
C LYS A 436 -8.94 -29.13 0.17
N GLU A 437 -9.87 -29.79 -0.50
CA GLU A 437 -10.13 -31.23 -0.32
C GLU A 437 -8.92 -32.07 -0.70
N LYS A 438 -8.31 -31.79 -1.86
CA LYS A 438 -7.06 -32.44 -2.30
C LYS A 438 -5.95 -32.27 -1.24
N GLN A 439 -5.77 -31.06 -0.71
CA GLN A 439 -4.75 -30.80 0.31
C GLN A 439 -5.00 -31.57 1.62
N LEU A 440 -6.26 -31.68 2.04
CA LEU A 440 -6.63 -32.47 3.22
C LEU A 440 -6.39 -33.97 2.99
N MET A 441 -6.69 -34.46 1.78
CA MET A 441 -6.38 -35.84 1.39
C MET A 441 -4.87 -36.11 1.42
N ASP A 442 -4.04 -35.23 0.84
CA ASP A 442 -2.57 -35.35 0.86
C ASP A 442 -2.00 -35.32 2.29
N LYS A 443 -2.64 -34.57 3.21
CA LYS A 443 -2.27 -34.56 4.63
C LYS A 443 -2.60 -35.90 5.29
N ARG A 444 -3.82 -36.42 5.08
CA ARG A 444 -4.26 -37.74 5.59
C ARG A 444 -3.36 -38.86 5.09
N VAL A 445 -3.03 -38.87 3.80
CA VAL A 445 -2.12 -39.86 3.20
C VAL A 445 -0.75 -39.80 3.87
N ARG A 446 -0.16 -38.61 4.05
CA ARG A 446 1.13 -38.44 4.74
C ARG A 446 1.11 -38.90 6.20
N GLU A 447 0.01 -38.68 6.91
CA GLU A 447 -0.17 -39.16 8.29
C GLU A 447 -0.23 -40.69 8.35
N ILE A 448 -0.97 -41.32 7.43
CA ILE A 448 -1.03 -42.79 7.29
C ILE A 448 0.33 -43.38 6.90
N SER A 449 1.06 -42.73 5.99
CA SER A 449 2.39 -43.17 5.57
C SER A 449 3.47 -43.01 6.64
N ARG A 450 3.24 -42.16 7.67
CA ARG A 450 4.14 -41.99 8.82
C ARG A 450 3.89 -42.97 9.95
N THR A 451 2.72 -43.61 10.00
CA THR A 451 2.50 -44.76 10.89
C THR A 451 3.15 -46.00 10.28
N GLU A 452 4.31 -46.42 10.81
CA GLU A 452 4.86 -47.76 10.54
C GLU A 452 3.79 -48.85 10.76
N PRO A 453 3.78 -49.94 9.97
CA PRO A 453 2.95 -51.08 10.31
C PRO A 453 3.38 -51.59 11.68
N LYS A 454 2.44 -51.65 12.64
CA LYS A 454 2.67 -52.33 13.92
C LYS A 454 3.30 -53.71 13.61
N LYS A 455 4.54 -53.94 14.04
CA LYS A 455 5.17 -55.27 14.01
C LYS A 455 4.17 -56.24 14.63
N LYS A 456 3.58 -57.13 13.82
CA LYS A 456 2.92 -58.33 14.33
C LYS A 456 4.01 -59.09 15.10
N GLN A 457 3.82 -59.26 16.40
CA GLN A 457 4.58 -60.26 17.14
C GLN A 457 4.25 -61.62 16.51
N GLU A 458 5.20 -62.17 15.76
CA GLU A 458 5.17 -63.57 15.37
C GLU A 458 5.50 -64.40 16.60
N THR A 459 4.47 -64.93 17.25
CA THR A 459 4.59 -66.04 18.19
C THR A 459 4.97 -67.28 17.37
N LYS A 460 6.24 -67.70 17.43
CA LYS A 460 6.68 -69.00 16.92
C LYS A 460 6.01 -70.12 17.72
N LEU A 461 5.24 -70.95 17.04
CA LEU A 461 4.84 -72.29 17.47
C LEU A 461 5.06 -73.23 16.29
N GLY A 462 5.81 -74.31 16.54
CA GLY A 462 6.43 -75.15 15.51
C GLY A 462 5.48 -76.07 14.76
N GLY A 463 5.92 -76.48 13.56
CA GLY A 463 5.26 -77.49 12.73
C GLY A 463 5.79 -77.47 11.30
N VAL A 464 6.15 -78.63 10.78
CA VAL A 464 6.97 -78.91 9.57
C VAL A 464 6.25 -78.68 8.22
N ALA A 465 7.00 -78.13 7.24
CA ALA A 465 7.07 -78.24 5.74
C ALA A 465 5.83 -78.71 4.90
N TYR A 466 5.60 -78.42 3.60
CA TYR A 466 6.32 -78.05 2.35
C TYR A 466 5.38 -77.12 1.50
N ALA A 467 5.70 -76.38 0.43
CA ALA A 467 6.29 -76.78 -0.85
C ALA A 467 6.60 -75.58 -1.79
N GLU A 468 7.61 -75.80 -2.63
CA GLU A 468 7.92 -75.29 -3.99
C GLU A 468 7.95 -73.79 -4.35
N THR A 469 9.18 -73.35 -4.62
CA THR A 469 9.58 -72.22 -5.45
C THR A 469 9.41 -72.53 -6.94
N LYS A 470 8.87 -71.57 -7.70
CA LYS A 470 9.23 -71.41 -9.13
C LYS A 470 9.96 -70.10 -9.32
N TYR A 471 11.19 -70.24 -9.79
CA TYR A 471 12.09 -69.18 -10.24
C TYR A 471 11.64 -68.59 -11.58
N PHE A 472 11.90 -67.30 -11.76
CA PHE A 472 12.58 -66.81 -12.95
C PHE A 472 13.73 -65.91 -12.48
N ASP A 473 14.93 -66.24 -12.93
CA ASP A 473 16.20 -65.59 -12.61
C ASP A 473 16.84 -65.03 -13.90
N GLU A 474 17.91 -64.25 -13.69
CA GLU A 474 19.00 -63.84 -14.59
C GLU A 474 18.90 -62.41 -15.20
N GLY A 475 19.87 -61.50 -14.96
CA GLY A 475 21.10 -61.71 -14.19
C GLY A 475 22.08 -60.53 -14.04
N GLN A 476 23.08 -60.85 -13.21
CA GLN A 476 24.51 -60.47 -13.14
C GLN A 476 24.96 -59.01 -12.88
N GLY A 477 25.72 -58.86 -11.77
CA GLY A 477 26.67 -57.76 -11.57
C GLY A 477 27.13 -57.49 -10.13
N ASP A 478 27.92 -58.40 -9.56
CA ASP A 478 28.90 -58.29 -8.45
C ASP A 478 28.59 -57.64 -7.08
N PHE A 479 28.82 -58.47 -6.05
CA PHE A 479 28.91 -58.16 -4.62
C PHE A 479 30.24 -57.48 -4.24
N ARG A 480 30.21 -56.54 -3.28
CA ARG A 480 31.16 -56.46 -2.15
C ARG A 480 30.63 -55.62 -0.99
N VAL A 481 30.70 -56.19 0.22
CA VAL A 481 30.48 -55.56 1.52
C VAL A 481 31.83 -55.37 2.20
N ILE A 482 32.16 -54.16 2.67
CA ILE A 482 33.07 -53.91 3.81
C ILE A 482 32.58 -52.65 4.53
N GLY A 483 32.28 -52.77 5.83
CA GLY A 483 32.02 -51.63 6.73
C GLY A 483 33.20 -51.35 7.66
N ILE A 484 33.17 -50.23 8.37
CA ILE A 484 33.49 -50.09 9.81
C ILE A 484 32.83 -48.80 10.35
N LYS A 485 32.31 -48.96 11.56
CA LYS A 485 31.63 -48.02 12.45
C LYS A 485 32.64 -47.21 13.27
N THR A 486 32.35 -45.95 13.61
CA THR A 486 32.87 -45.35 14.87
C THR A 486 31.83 -44.41 15.47
N GLU A 487 31.61 -44.61 16.77
CA GLU A 487 30.68 -43.86 17.63
C GLU A 487 31.38 -42.64 18.29
N GLU A 488 30.51 -41.74 18.74
CA GLU A 488 30.59 -40.42 19.38
C GLU A 488 31.77 -40.09 20.32
N VAL A 489 32.13 -38.79 20.38
CA VAL A 489 32.44 -38.07 21.64
C VAL A 489 32.08 -36.57 21.51
N PHE A 490 31.26 -36.06 22.45
CA PHE A 490 31.07 -34.63 22.77
C PHE A 490 32.29 -34.08 23.53
N THR A 491 32.76 -32.87 23.21
CA THR A 491 33.48 -32.03 24.19
C THR A 491 33.13 -30.55 24.01
N ASP A 492 32.73 -29.93 25.12
CA ASP A 492 32.70 -28.47 25.33
C ASP A 492 34.13 -27.89 25.26
N ARG A 493 34.28 -26.66 24.71
CA ARG A 493 34.71 -25.46 25.46
C ARG A 493 35.28 -24.32 24.58
N LEU A 494 34.86 -23.12 24.98
CA LEU A 494 35.61 -21.86 25.18
C LEU A 494 36.04 -20.99 23.99
N TYR A 495 35.38 -19.82 23.95
CA TYR A 495 35.93 -18.46 23.81
C TYR A 495 37.39 -18.31 23.33
N THR A 496 37.56 -17.58 22.23
CA THR A 496 38.69 -16.67 22.04
C THR A 496 38.18 -15.31 21.52
N GLU A 497 38.42 -14.27 22.32
CA GLU A 497 38.31 -12.84 21.98
C GLU A 497 39.47 -12.47 21.03
N THR A 498 39.32 -11.69 19.96
CA THR A 498 39.43 -10.21 19.81
C THR A 498 39.90 -9.93 18.35
N PRO A 499 39.87 -8.68 17.79
CA PRO A 499 39.56 -7.39 18.40
C PRO A 499 38.40 -6.61 17.73
N GLN A 500 37.72 -5.82 18.55
CA GLN A 500 36.82 -4.74 18.11
C GLN A 500 37.64 -3.61 17.49
N GLU A 501 37.59 -3.45 16.18
CA GLU A 501 37.80 -2.13 15.58
C GLU A 501 36.52 -1.31 15.79
N LYS A 502 36.61 -0.31 16.68
CA LYS A 502 35.64 0.78 16.72
C LYS A 502 35.80 1.61 15.45
N LEU A 503 34.99 1.33 14.42
CA LEU A 503 34.62 2.39 13.50
C LEU A 503 33.55 3.24 14.21
N GLU A 504 33.94 4.45 14.59
CA GLU A 504 32.98 5.50 14.91
C GLU A 504 32.25 5.87 13.61
N ASP A 505 31.10 5.25 13.37
CA ASP A 505 30.18 5.62 12.29
C ASP A 505 29.61 7.00 12.58
N THR A 506 30.27 8.03 12.05
CA THR A 506 29.68 9.37 11.95
C THR A 506 28.74 9.37 10.75
N ILE A 507 27.45 9.14 11.00
CA ILE A 507 26.40 9.36 10.01
C ILE A 507 26.21 10.87 9.89
N THR A 508 26.82 11.48 8.89
CA THR A 508 26.39 12.80 8.40
C THR A 508 25.07 12.63 7.68
N GLU A 509 23.99 13.17 8.26
CA GLU A 509 22.76 13.45 7.52
C GLU A 509 23.11 14.43 6.39
N ILE A 510 23.08 13.94 5.16
CA ILE A 510 23.14 14.80 3.97
C ILE A 510 21.74 15.39 3.80
N SER A 511 21.50 16.50 4.50
CA SER A 511 20.52 17.49 4.07
C SER A 511 21.05 18.13 2.78
N ASP A 512 20.13 18.33 1.83
CA ASP A 512 20.34 19.07 0.58
C ASP A 512 21.16 18.40 -0.52
N ILE A 513 20.48 17.60 -1.35
CA ILE A 513 20.82 17.51 -2.78
C ILE A 513 19.55 17.69 -3.64
N ASN A 514 19.59 18.78 -4.42
CA ASN A 514 18.82 19.14 -5.62
C ASN A 514 17.59 20.05 -5.50
N GLY A 515 17.84 21.29 -5.93
CA GLY A 515 16.84 22.23 -6.41
C GLY A 515 16.02 21.64 -7.55
N GLY A 516 14.71 21.85 -7.46
CA GLY A 516 13.77 21.50 -8.49
C GLY A 516 14.05 22.28 -9.77
N ILE A 517 14.01 21.57 -10.90
CA ILE A 517 13.85 22.20 -12.20
C ILE A 517 12.40 22.69 -12.26
N ASP A 518 12.24 24.01 -12.32
CA ASP A 518 10.97 24.67 -12.57
C ASP A 518 10.50 24.34 -14.00
N LEU A 519 9.39 23.61 -14.10
CA LEU A 519 8.77 23.22 -15.37
C LEU A 519 7.61 24.15 -15.76
N PHE A 520 7.42 25.29 -15.09
CA PHE A 520 6.47 26.30 -15.55
C PHE A 520 7.19 27.34 -16.40
N GLY A 521 7.25 27.08 -17.71
CA GLY A 521 7.48 28.14 -18.68
C GLY A 521 6.45 29.25 -18.45
N GLN A 522 6.94 30.47 -18.22
CA GLN A 522 6.13 31.69 -18.19
C GLN A 522 5.18 31.71 -19.39
N GLN A 523 3.88 31.64 -19.14
CA GLN A 523 2.89 32.11 -20.09
C GLN A 523 1.91 33.06 -19.40
N VAL A 524 1.83 34.21 -20.04
CA VAL A 524 1.06 35.40 -19.73
C VAL A 524 -0.42 35.05 -19.57
N VAL A 525 -1.04 35.63 -18.55
CA VAL A 525 -2.48 35.61 -18.33
C VAL A 525 -3.14 36.44 -19.43
N GLU A 526 -3.76 35.79 -20.41
CA GLU A 526 -4.79 36.41 -21.26
C GLU A 526 -6.17 35.91 -20.82
N GLU A 527 -7.04 36.86 -20.51
CA GLU A 527 -8.44 36.66 -20.14
C GLU A 527 -9.21 35.98 -21.28
N ILE A 528 -10.03 34.96 -20.95
CA ILE A 528 -10.96 34.33 -21.90
C ILE A 528 -12.40 34.64 -21.43
N PRO A 529 -13.34 34.98 -22.34
CA PRO A 529 -14.62 35.60 -21.99
C PRO A 529 -15.70 34.61 -21.54
N GLU A 530 -16.64 35.11 -20.74
CA GLU A 530 -17.85 34.42 -20.29
C GLU A 530 -18.71 33.90 -21.47
N TYR A 531 -19.13 32.64 -21.40
CA TYR A 531 -20.15 32.06 -22.26
C TYR A 531 -21.48 31.95 -21.51
N GLU A 532 -22.52 32.60 -22.04
CA GLU A 532 -23.90 32.50 -21.59
C GLU A 532 -24.48 31.10 -21.90
N GLU A 533 -25.03 30.42 -20.89
CA GLU A 533 -25.82 29.20 -21.08
C GLU A 533 -27.29 29.51 -21.39
N ASP A 534 -27.71 29.04 -22.56
CA ASP A 534 -29.07 29.06 -23.09
C ASP A 534 -29.99 28.10 -22.30
N ARG A 535 -31.14 28.62 -21.86
CA ARG A 535 -32.07 27.91 -20.95
C ARG A 535 -33.18 27.18 -21.71
N GLY A 536 -33.06 25.86 -21.83
CA GLY A 536 -34.15 24.96 -22.16
C GLY A 536 -35.00 24.55 -20.93
N ARG A 537 -36.29 24.90 -20.92
CA ARG A 537 -37.32 24.53 -19.91
C ARG A 537 -37.68 23.02 -19.99
N ILE A 538 -38.10 22.36 -18.89
CA ILE A 538 -39.50 21.94 -18.52
C ILE A 538 -39.37 20.74 -17.51
N PRO A 539 -40.30 20.41 -16.55
CA PRO A 539 -41.18 21.19 -15.69
C PRO A 539 -41.10 20.83 -14.16
N ARG A 540 -41.65 21.74 -13.34
CA ARG A 540 -41.90 21.58 -11.90
C ARG A 540 -42.99 20.56 -11.54
N ARG A 541 -42.84 19.87 -10.40
CA ARG A 541 -43.96 19.44 -9.54
C ARG A 541 -43.86 20.06 -8.14
N LYS A 542 -44.97 20.72 -7.77
CA LYS A 542 -45.46 21.24 -6.46
C LYS A 542 -45.34 20.18 -5.35
N LYS A 543 -45.25 20.42 -4.03
CA LYS A 543 -45.62 21.45 -3.02
C LYS A 543 -44.70 21.11 -1.80
N THR A 544 -44.27 22.00 -0.91
CA THR A 544 -45.08 22.70 0.11
C THR A 544 -44.29 23.91 0.65
N ALA A 545 -44.99 25.04 0.82
CA ALA A 545 -44.67 26.14 1.72
C ALA A 545 -44.69 25.62 3.18
N ASP A 546 -43.99 26.17 4.16
CA ASP A 546 -44.11 27.53 4.66
C ASP A 546 -42.91 27.91 5.55
N ILE A 547 -42.87 29.20 5.93
CA ILE A 547 -42.06 29.85 6.98
C ILE A 547 -40.76 30.51 6.49
N LYS A 548 -40.93 31.65 5.83
CA LYS A 548 -40.12 32.86 6.06
C LYS A 548 -40.97 33.85 6.84
N GLU A 549 -40.58 34.17 8.08
CA GLU A 549 -40.58 35.53 8.65
C GLU A 549 -40.19 35.51 10.13
N LYS A 550 -38.96 35.95 10.41
CA LYS A 550 -38.59 36.87 11.51
C LYS A 550 -37.07 37.09 11.47
N LEU A 551 -36.65 38.04 10.64
CA LEU A 551 -35.32 38.65 10.67
C LEU A 551 -35.46 40.05 11.26
N LYS A 552 -35.14 40.20 12.54
CA LYS A 552 -34.65 41.45 13.15
C LYS A 552 -33.78 41.08 14.36
N GLU A 553 -32.48 41.27 14.18
CA GLU A 553 -31.46 41.82 15.09
C GLU A 553 -30.11 41.13 14.87
N LYS A 554 -29.15 41.92 14.40
CA LYS A 554 -27.76 41.52 14.19
C LYS A 554 -27.11 41.14 15.52
N LYS A 555 -26.57 39.92 15.59
CA LYS A 555 -25.54 39.49 16.55
C LYS A 555 -24.37 38.92 15.74
N PRO A 556 -23.13 38.97 16.27
CA PRO A 556 -21.96 38.44 15.56
C PRO A 556 -22.19 36.98 15.20
N GLU A 557 -21.76 36.63 13.99
CA GLU A 557 -22.01 35.35 13.32
C GLU A 557 -21.62 34.18 14.24
N GLU A 558 -22.58 33.29 14.48
CA GLU A 558 -22.42 32.14 15.35
C GLU A 558 -21.31 31.22 14.83
N ILE A 559 -20.36 30.90 15.70
CA ILE A 559 -19.42 29.80 15.51
C ILE A 559 -20.23 28.51 15.34
N ILE A 560 -20.17 27.90 14.16
CA ILE A 560 -20.84 26.62 13.91
C ILE A 560 -19.96 25.51 14.46
N TYR A 561 -20.21 25.14 15.71
CA TYR A 561 -19.68 23.93 16.31
C TYR A 561 -20.41 22.70 15.75
N LYS A 562 -19.69 21.79 15.08
CA LYS A 562 -20.18 20.42 14.93
C LYS A 562 -19.95 19.67 16.25
N LYS A 563 -20.97 19.68 17.13
CA LYS A 563 -20.98 18.83 18.33
C LYS A 563 -21.24 17.37 17.98
N GLN A 564 -20.39 16.51 18.54
CA GLN A 564 -20.52 15.07 18.71
C GLN A 564 -21.93 14.65 19.17
N LYS A 565 -22.51 13.62 18.54
CA LYS A 565 -23.51 12.78 19.19
C LYS A 565 -22.78 11.63 19.87
N MET A 566 -22.41 11.79 21.14
CA MET A 566 -22.13 10.63 21.99
C MET A 566 -23.45 9.89 22.23
N ARG A 567 -23.59 8.68 21.70
CA ARG A 567 -24.61 7.73 22.17
C ARG A 567 -24.01 6.96 23.35
N PHE A 568 -24.21 7.46 24.57
CA PHE A 568 -24.12 6.59 25.73
C PHE A 568 -25.42 5.77 25.79
N GLY A 569 -25.32 4.48 25.46
CA GLY A 569 -26.38 3.52 25.74
C GLY A 569 -26.30 3.11 27.20
N PHE A 570 -27.06 3.78 28.06
CA PHE A 570 -27.51 3.18 29.31
C PHE A 570 -28.95 2.72 29.09
N SER A 571 -29.16 1.41 29.14
CA SER A 571 -30.48 0.81 29.22
C SER A 571 -31.05 1.07 30.61
N GLU A 572 -31.97 2.02 30.72
CA GLU A 572 -32.89 2.12 31.86
C GLU A 572 -33.95 1.02 31.69
N ASP A 573 -33.72 -0.13 32.33
CA ASP A 573 -34.79 -1.10 32.59
C ASP A 573 -35.47 -0.69 33.92
N GLU A 574 -36.57 0.05 33.81
CA GLU A 574 -37.55 0.17 34.87
C GLU A 574 -38.25 -1.19 35.05
N SER A 575 -37.96 -1.87 36.17
CA SER A 575 -38.89 -2.83 36.75
C SER A 575 -39.03 -2.57 38.25
N SER A 576 -40.20 -2.03 38.59
CA SER A 576 -40.88 -2.09 39.89
C SER A 576 -40.70 -3.46 40.58
N ILE A 577 -40.59 -3.62 41.90
CA ILE A 577 -41.59 -3.47 43.01
C ILE A 577 -40.85 -3.90 44.33
N PRO A 578 -41.33 -3.69 45.59
CA PRO A 578 -41.67 -2.49 46.37
C PRO A 578 -40.78 -2.30 47.64
N ALA A 579 -41.10 -1.26 48.42
CA ALA A 579 -40.58 -0.98 49.75
C ALA A 579 -40.94 -2.04 50.81
N ASP A 580 -39.95 -2.38 51.65
CA ASP A 580 -39.98 -2.33 53.12
C ASP A 580 -38.53 -2.26 53.65
#